data_AF-A0A381TG00-F1
#
_entry.id   AF-A0A381TG00-F1
#
_cell.length_a   1.000
_cell.length_b   1.000
_cell.length_c   1.000
_cell.angle_alpha   90.00
_cell.angle_beta   90.00
_cell.angle_gamma   90.00
#
_symmetry.space_group_name_H-M   'P 1'
#
loop_
_entity.id
_entity.type
_entity.pdbx_description
1 polymer ?
#
loop_
_entity_poly.entity_id
_entity_poly.type
_entity_poly.pdbx_seq_one_letter_code
_entity_poly.pdbx_strand_id
1 'polypeptide(L)' 'VARIALGIEYDGTDFVGWQSQATGRSVQDALAVGASAVANESITINGSGRTDAGVHAA' A
#
# COMPACT_ATOMS: atom_id res chain seq x y z
N VAL A 1 10.90 18.72 3.58
CA VAL A 1 10.35 17.37 3.38
C VAL A 1 9.56 17.36 2.09
N ALA A 2 9.94 16.53 1.12
CA ALA A 2 9.20 16.41 -0.14
C ALA A 2 7.95 15.53 0.05
N ARG A 3 6.88 15.82 -0.68
CA ARG A 3 5.70 14.94 -0.78
C ARG A 3 5.64 14.42 -2.21
N ILE A 4 5.59 13.10 -2.35
CA ILE A 4 5.57 12.41 -3.64
C ILE A 4 4.20 11.77 -3.80
N ALA A 5 3.59 11.96 -4.98
CA ALA A 5 2.39 11.24 -5.37
C ALA A 5 2.80 10.09 -6.30
N LEU A 6 2.20 8.92 -6.11
CA LEU A 6 2.42 7.72 -6.91
C LEU A 6 1.06 7.25 -7.45
N GLY A 7 0.99 6.95 -8.74
CA GLY A 7 -0.04 6.07 -9.29
C GLY A 7 0.42 4.63 -9.10
N ILE A 8 -0.47 3.74 -8.67
CA ILE A 8 -0.14 2.33 -8.48
C ILE A 8 -1.23 1.44 -9.07
N GLU A 9 -0.81 0.31 -9.61
CA GLU A 9 -1.68 -0.78 -10.04
C GLU A 9 -1.36 -2.00 -9.16
N TYR A 10 -2.38 -2.79 -8.82
CA TYR A 10 -2.18 -4.05 -8.11
C TYR A 10 -3.32 -5.04 -8.37
N ASP A 11 -2.93 -6.31 -8.37
CA ASP A 11 -3.85 -7.44 -8.24
C ASP A 11 -4.17 -7.66 -6.75
N GLY A 12 -5.44 -7.50 -6.37
CA GLY A 12 -5.90 -7.64 -5.00
C GLY A 12 -6.09 -9.08 -4.50
N THR A 13 -5.94 -10.10 -5.36
CA THR A 13 -6.32 -11.50 -5.06
C THR A 13 -5.74 -12.02 -3.74
N ASP A 14 -4.46 -11.75 -3.46
CA ASP A 14 -3.76 -12.23 -2.26
C ASP A 14 -3.72 -11.19 -1.11
N PHE A 15 -4.48 -10.11 -1.24
CA PHE A 15 -4.50 -9.02 -0.26
C PHE A 15 -5.82 -8.95 0.50
N VAL A 16 -5.72 -8.66 1.80
CA VAL A 16 -6.88 -8.39 2.66
C VAL A 16 -7.45 -6.97 2.48
N GLY A 17 -7.23 -6.39 1.30
CA GLY A 17 -7.65 -5.05 0.91
C GLY A 17 -6.52 -4.02 1.00
N TRP A 18 -6.90 -2.76 0.81
CA TRP A 18 -5.95 -1.64 0.81
C TRP A 18 -5.33 -1.40 2.19
N GLN A 19 -6.17 -1.23 3.20
CA GLN A 19 -5.80 -0.64 4.49
C GLN A 19 -5.00 -1.62 5.36
N SER A 20 -3.95 -1.13 6.02
CA SER A 20 -3.23 -1.87 7.07
C SER A 20 -4.17 -2.40 8.15
N GLN A 21 -3.97 -3.65 8.54
CA GLN A 21 -4.79 -4.36 9.52
C GLN A 21 -3.89 -5.09 10.52
N ALA A 22 -4.45 -5.52 11.65
CA ALA A 22 -3.70 -6.25 12.67
C ALA A 22 -3.16 -7.60 12.16
N THR A 23 -3.82 -8.19 11.17
CA THR A 23 -3.44 -9.46 10.53
C THR A 23 -3.71 -9.41 9.03
N GLY A 24 -3.07 -10.33 8.30
CA GLY A 24 -3.19 -10.40 6.85
C GLY A 24 -2.22 -9.46 6.14
N ARG A 25 -2.16 -9.60 4.81
CA ARG A 25 -1.27 -8.83 3.95
C ARG A 25 -2.09 -7.75 3.25
N SER A 26 -1.88 -6.49 3.59
CA SER A 26 -2.55 -5.35 2.93
C SER A 26 -1.67 -4.74 1.84
N VAL A 27 -2.29 -4.04 0.89
CA VAL A 27 -1.55 -3.31 -0.16
C VAL A 27 -0.74 -2.16 0.44
N GLN A 28 -1.31 -1.44 1.41
CA GLN A 28 -0.64 -0.33 2.08
C GLN A 28 0.64 -0.78 2.80
N ASP A 29 0.63 -1.92 3.49
CA ASP A 29 1.81 -2.45 4.17
C ASP A 29 2.89 -2.89 3.16
N ALA A 30 2.48 -3.58 2.10
CA ALA A 30 3.42 -4.00 1.06
C ALA A 30 4.11 -2.80 0.38
N LEU A 31 3.34 -1.74 0.09
CA LEU A 31 3.88 -0.51 -0.48
C LEU A 31 4.79 0.22 0.51
N ALA A 32 4.41 0.29 1.78
CA ALA A 32 5.23 0.92 2.83
C ALA A 32 6.57 0.19 3.00
N VAL A 33 6.58 -1.15 2.98
CA VAL A 33 7.82 -1.96 3.03
C VAL A 33 8.71 -1.66 1.82
N GLY A 34 8.16 -1.68 0.61
CA GLY A 34 8.92 -1.40 -0.62
C GLY A 34 9.47 0.03 -0.63
N ALA A 35 8.64 1.03 -0.28
CA ALA A 35 9.05 2.42 -0.24
C ALA A 35 10.12 2.68 0.82
N SER A 36 9.98 2.07 2.00
CA SER A 36 10.98 2.20 3.08
C SER A 36 12.33 1.60 2.69
N ALA A 37 12.33 0.47 1.98
CA ALA A 37 13.55 -0.14 1.48
C ALA A 37 14.29 0.77 0.48
N VAL A 38 13.56 1.47 -0.39
CA VAL A 38 14.14 2.42 -1.35
C VAL A 38 14.62 3.70 -0.67
N ALA A 39 13.83 4.24 0.26
CA ALA A 39 14.13 5.50 0.94
C ALA A 39 15.19 5.36 2.05
N ASN A 40 15.50 4.12 2.48
CA ASN A 40 16.36 3.82 3.63
C ASN A 40 15.89 4.51 4.93
N GLU A 41 14.59 4.69 5.07
CA GLU A 41 13.91 5.21 6.26
C GLU A 41 12.47 4.68 6.32
N SER A 42 11.80 4.81 7.47
CA SER A 42 10.41 4.37 7.59
C SER A 42 9.46 5.32 6.86
N ILE A 43 8.71 4.79 5.90
CA ILE A 43 7.77 5.56 5.08
C ILE A 43 6.32 5.21 5.44
N THR A 44 5.52 6.25 5.71
CA THR A 44 4.07 6.13 5.82
C THR A 44 3.40 6.44 4.48
N ILE A 45 2.46 5.59 4.08
CA ILE A 45 1.67 5.73 2.85
C ILE A 45 0.27 6.23 3.20
N ASN A 46 -0.22 7.23 2.46
CA ASN A 46 -1.62 7.67 2.48
C ASN A 46 -2.29 7.31 1.15
N GLY A 47 -3.43 6.62 1.20
CA GLY A 47 -4.21 6.26 0.00
C GLY A 47 -5.21 7.34 -0.40
N SER A 48 -5.51 7.45 -1.70
CA SER A 48 -6.60 8.28 -2.23
C SER A 48 -7.99 7.68 -1.93
N GLY A 49 -8.05 6.37 -1.76
CA GLY A 49 -9.25 5.60 -1.42
C GLY A 49 -8.88 4.25 -0.80
N ARG A 50 -9.89 3.51 -0.33
CA ARG A 50 -9.73 2.15 0.19
C ARG A 50 -10.41 1.16 -0.75
N THR A 51 -9.85 -0.04 -0.84
CA THR A 51 -10.45 -1.20 -1.49
C THR A 51 -10.60 -2.34 -0.49
N ASP A 52 -11.63 -3.16 -0.69
CA ASP A 52 -11.89 -4.35 0.10
C ASP A 52 -10.96 -5.52 -0.33
N ALA A 53 -10.95 -6.60 0.46
CA ALA A 53 -10.16 -7.79 0.16
C ALA A 53 -10.49 -8.36 -1.23
N GLY A 54 -9.46 -8.73 -1.99
CA GLY A 54 -9.60 -9.26 -3.36
C GLY A 54 -9.84 -8.21 -4.45
N VAL A 55 -10.10 -6.94 -4.12
CA VAL A 55 -10.37 -5.90 -5.13
C VAL A 55 -9.07 -5.39 -5.77
N HIS A 56 -9.06 -5.27 -7.10
CA HIS A 56 -7.93 -4.76 -7.89
C HIS A 56 -8.02 -3.23 -8.13
N ALA A 57 -6.91 -2.60 -8.51
CA ALA A 57 -6.91 -1.19 -8.93
C ALA A 57 -5.81 -0.91 -9.97
N ALA A 58 -6.00 0.16 -10.76
CA ALA A 58 -5.07 0.72 -11.74
C ALA A 58 -5.17 2.26 -11.77
#